data_AF-A0A1T4N8P7-F1
#
_entry.id   AF-A0A1T4N8P7-F1
#
_cell.length_a   1.000
_cell.length_b   1.000
_cell.length_c   1.000
_cell.angle_alpha   90.00
_cell.angle_beta   90.00
_cell.angle_gamma   90.00
#
_symmetry.space_group_name_H-M   'P 1'
#
loop_
_entity.id
_entity.type
_entity.pdbx_description
1 polymer ?
#
loop_
_entity_poly.entity_id
_entity_poly.type
_entity_poly.pdbx_seq_one_letter_code
_entity_poly.pdbx_strand_id
1 'polypeptide(L)'
;MAKRRKKRKFILRRVIVVACLLVVGFFFAIKVLDLFGEGNSKSEESVKEESVTKEGFIEKIAPYAQELGQAYGVKPSIILSQAILESDFGQSKLAKKYKNLFGVKAYGNAPKVSLDTKEFVDEKWITIKGEFRVYATWNESMDDHTKLFVEGVDWNPELYKEVFTSKDYKEAAKAVQDAGYATDPDYAEKLIHVIEQYHLDKYDS
;
A
#
# COMPACT_ATOMS: atom_id res chain seq x y z
N MET A 1 -3.79 7.68 51.43
CA MET A 1 -3.14 8.12 50.17
C MET A 1 -2.45 6.94 49.47
N ALA A 2 -3.14 6.14 48.66
CA ALA A 2 -2.48 4.99 47.98
C ALA A 2 -3.23 4.44 46.74
N LYS A 3 -3.96 5.27 45.98
CA LYS A 3 -4.77 4.80 44.83
C LYS A 3 -4.40 5.36 43.45
N ARG A 4 -3.38 6.22 43.35
CA ARG A 4 -3.05 6.93 42.08
C ARG A 4 -1.84 6.41 41.29
N ARG A 5 -1.06 5.44 41.79
CA ARG A 5 0.19 4.98 41.14
C ARG A 5 0.10 3.74 40.24
N LYS A 6 -0.98 2.96 40.28
CA LYS A 6 -1.10 1.70 39.48
C LYS A 6 -1.66 1.86 38.06
N LYS A 7 -2.34 2.97 37.71
CA LYS A 7 -2.94 3.16 36.37
C LYS A 7 -1.94 3.60 35.28
N ARG A 8 -0.78 4.16 35.63
CA ARG A 8 0.20 4.66 34.63
C ARG A 8 1.05 3.56 33.96
N LYS A 9 1.15 2.37 34.55
CA LYS A 9 1.93 1.26 33.95
C LYS A 9 1.15 0.42 32.94
N PHE A 10 -0.18 0.60 32.85
CA PHE A 10 -1.04 -0.20 31.95
C PHE A 10 -1.24 0.43 30.56
N ILE A 11 -0.89 1.71 30.39
CA ILE A 11 -1.08 2.43 29.11
C ILE A 11 0.16 2.28 28.19
N LEU A 12 1.30 1.84 28.71
CA LEU A 12 2.58 1.81 27.99
C LEU A 12 2.83 0.52 27.15
N ARG A 13 1.82 -0.33 26.94
CA ARG A 13 1.95 -1.58 26.15
C ARG A 13 1.19 -1.58 24.82
N ARG A 14 0.65 -0.45 24.37
CA ARG A 14 -0.08 -0.33 23.08
C ARG A 14 0.72 0.40 22.00
N VAL A 15 2.00 0.04 21.79
CA VAL A 15 2.84 0.73 20.79
C VAL A 15 3.46 -0.21 19.75
N ILE A 16 3.11 -1.49 19.69
CA ILE A 16 3.67 -2.36 18.63
C ILE A 16 2.54 -3.18 18.04
N VAL A 17 2.02 -2.69 16.92
CA VAL A 17 1.57 -3.33 15.67
C VAL A 17 0.58 -2.33 15.06
N VAL A 18 1.08 -1.18 14.63
CA VAL A 18 0.36 -0.39 13.63
C VAL A 18 0.97 -0.81 12.30
N ALA A 19 0.14 -1.36 11.42
CA ALA A 19 0.43 -1.42 10.00
C ALA A 19 0.53 0.03 9.51
N CYS A 20 1.63 0.72 9.81
CA CYS A 20 1.96 1.98 9.16
C CYS A 20 2.43 1.62 7.75
N LEU A 21 1.46 1.38 6.88
CA LEU A 21 1.60 1.56 5.44
C LEU A 21 1.60 3.06 5.18
N LEU A 22 2.69 3.70 5.58
CA LEU A 22 2.94 5.12 5.37
C LEU A 22 3.87 5.29 4.16
N VAL A 23 3.38 4.97 2.96
CA VAL A 23 3.96 5.56 1.76
C VAL A 23 2.87 5.62 0.69
N VAL A 24 2.07 6.68 0.64
CA VAL A 24 1.75 7.43 -0.60
C VAL A 24 0.82 8.58 -0.23
N GLY A 25 1.43 9.74 -0.04
CA GLY A 25 0.66 10.94 0.23
C GLY A 25 1.43 12.23 0.02
N PHE A 26 2.51 12.26 -0.77
CA PHE A 26 3.15 13.54 -1.14
C PHE A 26 4.19 13.46 -2.28
N PHE A 27 4.05 12.56 -3.27
CA PHE A 27 4.93 12.62 -4.45
C PHE A 27 4.49 13.65 -5.50
N PHE A 28 3.29 14.22 -5.38
CA PHE A 28 2.69 15.06 -6.42
C PHE A 28 3.18 16.53 -6.42
N ALA A 29 3.64 17.07 -5.30
CA ALA A 29 3.91 18.51 -5.19
C ALA A 29 5.34 18.95 -5.57
N ILE A 30 6.31 18.02 -5.67
CA ILE A 30 7.74 18.39 -5.79
C ILE A 30 8.21 18.54 -7.25
N LYS A 31 7.53 17.93 -8.23
CA LYS A 31 8.04 17.90 -9.62
C LYS A 31 7.92 19.20 -10.43
N VAL A 32 7.26 20.24 -9.93
CA VAL A 32 6.99 21.47 -10.72
C VAL A 32 8.14 22.48 -10.67
N LEU A 33 9.13 22.33 -9.77
CA LEU A 33 10.15 23.36 -9.55
C LEU A 33 11.50 23.15 -10.28
N ASP A 34 11.68 22.03 -10.98
CA ASP A 34 12.94 21.70 -11.69
C ASP A 34 12.90 21.94 -13.22
N LEU A 35 11.92 22.71 -13.71
CA LEU A 35 11.66 22.90 -15.15
C LEU A 35 12.44 24.05 -15.84
N PHE A 36 13.59 24.48 -15.31
CA PHE A 36 14.49 25.39 -16.02
C PHE A 36 15.97 25.03 -15.80
N GLY A 37 16.55 24.34 -16.78
CA GLY A 37 17.99 24.08 -16.86
C GLY A 37 18.36 23.38 -18.17
N GLU A 38 18.83 24.16 -19.15
CA GLU A 38 19.26 23.70 -20.47
C GLU A 38 20.57 22.91 -20.46
N GLY A 39 20.58 21.84 -21.27
CA GLY A 39 21.66 21.53 -22.22
C GLY A 39 22.93 20.83 -21.72
N ASN A 40 23.13 19.56 -22.10
CA ASN A 40 24.05 19.20 -23.19
C ASN A 40 24.02 17.68 -23.47
N SER A 41 24.17 17.32 -24.74
CA SER A 41 24.08 15.99 -25.34
C SER A 41 25.36 15.17 -25.19
N LYS A 42 25.22 13.89 -24.81
CA LYS A 42 26.07 12.81 -25.30
C LYS A 42 25.28 11.51 -25.35
N SER A 43 25.39 10.87 -26.51
CA SER A 43 24.75 9.62 -26.91
C SER A 43 25.26 8.44 -26.09
N GLU A 44 24.36 7.87 -25.28
CA GLU A 44 24.46 6.50 -24.80
C GLU A 44 23.27 5.72 -25.37
N GLU A 45 23.58 4.54 -25.91
CA GLU A 45 22.64 3.58 -26.47
C GLU A 45 21.67 3.14 -25.35
N SER A 46 20.50 3.78 -25.31
CA SER A 46 19.51 3.52 -24.28
C SER A 46 18.76 2.23 -24.64
N VAL A 47 18.99 1.19 -23.83
CA VAL A 47 17.97 0.17 -23.63
C VAL A 47 16.73 0.94 -23.16
N LYS A 48 15.74 1.11 -24.05
CA LYS A 48 14.42 1.65 -23.69
C LYS A 48 13.86 0.74 -22.60
N GLU A 49 14.08 1.09 -21.35
CA GLU A 49 13.28 0.59 -20.26
C GLU A 49 11.87 1.12 -20.56
N GLU A 50 11.02 0.29 -21.14
CA GLU A 50 9.62 0.63 -21.40
C GLU A 50 9.02 1.13 -20.08
N SER A 51 8.81 2.45 -20.00
CA SER A 51 8.05 3.03 -18.91
C SER A 51 6.65 2.47 -19.01
N VAL A 52 6.30 1.57 -18.11
CA VAL A 52 4.95 0.99 -18.01
C VAL A 52 3.96 2.16 -17.92
N THR A 53 3.04 2.24 -18.88
CA THR A 53 1.95 3.24 -18.82
C THR A 53 1.03 2.92 -17.64
N LYS A 54 0.25 3.89 -17.17
CA LYS A 54 -0.68 3.65 -16.07
C LYS A 54 -1.68 2.55 -16.41
N GLU A 55 -2.20 2.57 -17.63
CA GLU A 55 -3.10 1.57 -18.19
C GLU A 55 -2.40 0.23 -18.34
N GLY A 56 -1.17 0.21 -18.85
CA GLY A 56 -0.37 -1.01 -18.97
C GLY A 56 -0.02 -1.65 -17.63
N PHE A 57 0.12 -0.85 -16.56
CA PHE A 57 0.26 -1.37 -15.20
C PHE A 57 -1.03 -2.09 -14.76
N ILE A 58 -2.18 -1.44 -14.94
CA ILE A 58 -3.49 -2.01 -14.58
C ILE A 58 -3.75 -3.29 -15.35
N GLU A 59 -3.61 -3.27 -16.67
CA GLU A 59 -3.81 -4.43 -17.56
C GLU A 59 -2.92 -5.61 -17.16
N LYS A 60 -1.70 -5.33 -16.69
CA LYS A 60 -0.75 -6.36 -16.27
C LYS A 60 -1.16 -7.07 -14.98
N ILE A 61 -1.75 -6.37 -14.01
CA ILE A 61 -2.09 -6.96 -12.70
C ILE A 61 -3.57 -7.33 -12.56
N ALA A 62 -4.45 -6.80 -13.40
CA ALA A 62 -5.89 -7.05 -13.35
C ALA A 62 -6.29 -8.53 -13.42
N PRO A 63 -5.74 -9.37 -14.32
CA PRO A 63 -6.09 -10.78 -14.37
C PRO A 63 -5.84 -11.50 -13.03
N TYR A 64 -4.70 -11.22 -12.39
CA TYR A 64 -4.37 -11.82 -11.11
C TYR A 64 -5.18 -11.25 -9.95
N ALA A 65 -5.54 -9.96 -9.99
CA ALA A 65 -6.47 -9.39 -9.03
C ALA A 65 -7.86 -10.05 -9.10
N GLN A 66 -8.33 -10.39 -10.30
CA GLN A 66 -9.59 -11.13 -10.48
C GLN A 66 -9.51 -12.56 -9.94
N GLU A 67 -8.41 -13.29 -10.20
CA GLU A 67 -8.17 -14.61 -9.62
C GLU A 67 -8.23 -14.58 -8.08
N LEU A 68 -7.55 -13.60 -7.47
CA LEU A 68 -7.58 -13.39 -6.02
C LEU A 68 -8.98 -13.06 -5.52
N GLY A 69 -9.72 -12.20 -6.24
CA GLY A 69 -11.08 -11.85 -5.85
C GLY A 69 -12.04 -13.03 -5.91
N GLN A 70 -11.90 -13.91 -6.91
CA GLN A 70 -12.67 -15.15 -6.99
C GLN A 70 -12.33 -16.13 -5.86
N ALA A 71 -11.04 -16.24 -5.50
CA ALA A 71 -10.59 -17.15 -4.47
C ALA A 71 -10.95 -16.70 -3.04
N TYR A 72 -10.92 -15.38 -2.78
CA TYR A 72 -10.94 -14.83 -1.42
C TYR A 72 -12.11 -13.87 -1.14
N GLY A 73 -12.88 -13.48 -2.15
CA GLY A 73 -14.00 -12.55 -2.01
C GLY A 73 -13.61 -11.07 -1.89
N VAL A 74 -12.31 -10.75 -1.81
CA VAL A 74 -11.82 -9.36 -1.86
C VAL A 74 -12.10 -8.79 -3.25
N LYS A 75 -12.71 -7.61 -3.34
CA LYS A 75 -13.00 -6.99 -4.63
C LYS A 75 -11.72 -6.70 -5.41
N PRO A 76 -11.59 -7.18 -6.67
CA PRO A 76 -10.44 -6.86 -7.53
C PRO A 76 -10.18 -5.35 -7.63
N SER A 77 -11.22 -4.52 -7.69
CA SER A 77 -11.12 -3.05 -7.69
C SER A 77 -10.41 -2.48 -6.45
N ILE A 78 -10.58 -3.10 -5.28
CA ILE A 78 -9.87 -2.73 -4.04
C ILE A 78 -8.39 -3.11 -4.14
N ILE A 79 -8.08 -4.34 -4.56
CA ILE A 79 -6.69 -4.79 -4.73
C ILE A 79 -5.95 -3.89 -5.72
N LEU A 80 -6.59 -3.58 -6.85
CA LEU A 80 -6.03 -2.73 -7.91
C LEU A 80 -5.84 -1.29 -7.47
N SER A 81 -6.84 -0.67 -6.81
CA SER A 81 -6.73 0.71 -6.36
C SER A 81 -5.65 0.90 -5.30
N GLN A 82 -5.51 -0.05 -4.36
CA GLN A 82 -4.40 -0.04 -3.41
C GLN A 82 -3.06 -0.26 -4.11
N ALA A 83 -2.96 -1.23 -5.03
CA ALA A 83 -1.72 -1.42 -5.78
C ALA A 83 -1.32 -0.15 -6.54
N ILE A 84 -2.28 0.55 -7.15
CA ILE A 84 -2.04 1.82 -7.85
C ILE A 84 -1.50 2.89 -6.89
N LEU A 85 -2.20 3.12 -5.78
CA LEU A 85 -1.83 4.15 -4.81
C LEU A 85 -0.47 3.83 -4.18
N GLU A 86 -0.32 2.67 -3.56
CA GLU A 86 0.85 2.30 -2.76
C GLU A 86 2.15 2.17 -3.60
N SER A 87 2.02 1.89 -4.89
CA SER A 87 3.18 1.64 -5.76
C SER A 87 3.50 2.75 -6.77
N ASP A 88 2.67 3.79 -6.86
CA ASP A 88 2.72 4.78 -7.95
C ASP A 88 2.70 4.09 -9.33
N PHE A 89 1.67 3.28 -9.60
CA PHE A 89 1.56 2.47 -10.83
C PHE A 89 2.80 1.58 -11.10
N GLY A 90 3.32 0.98 -10.03
CA GLY A 90 4.50 0.12 -10.05
C GLY A 90 5.83 0.86 -10.20
N GLN A 91 5.83 2.20 -10.23
CA GLN A 91 7.04 3.01 -10.48
C GLN A 91 7.86 3.26 -9.22
N SER A 92 7.30 3.07 -8.02
CA SER A 92 8.06 3.22 -6.79
C SER A 92 9.28 2.30 -6.80
N LYS A 93 10.41 2.75 -6.23
CA LYS A 93 11.63 1.94 -6.14
C LYS A 93 11.36 0.59 -5.48
N LEU A 94 10.47 0.58 -4.49
CA LEU A 94 10.08 -0.62 -3.75
C LEU A 94 9.33 -1.62 -4.66
N ALA A 95 8.35 -1.13 -5.43
CA ALA A 95 7.58 -1.93 -6.37
C ALA A 95 8.42 -2.40 -7.58
N LYS A 96 9.18 -1.51 -8.20
CA LYS A 96 9.92 -1.80 -9.43
C LYS A 96 11.06 -2.79 -9.19
N LYS A 97 11.88 -2.55 -8.15
CA LYS A 97 13.10 -3.32 -7.87
C LYS A 97 12.85 -4.54 -6.99
N TYR A 98 11.96 -4.45 -6.00
CA TYR A 98 11.74 -5.50 -5.00
C TYR A 98 10.36 -6.15 -5.07
N LYS A 99 9.58 -5.80 -6.10
CA LYS A 99 8.27 -6.36 -6.42
C LYS A 99 7.23 -6.23 -5.30
N ASN A 100 7.43 -5.28 -4.39
CA ASN A 100 6.54 -5.03 -3.27
C ASN A 100 5.62 -3.84 -3.61
N LEU A 101 4.39 -4.16 -4.03
CA LEU A 101 3.41 -3.17 -4.49
C LEU A 101 2.77 -2.41 -3.33
N PHE A 102 2.66 -3.03 -2.15
CA PHE A 102 1.82 -2.54 -1.05
C PHE A 102 2.63 -2.06 0.15
N GLY A 103 3.94 -1.82 0.00
CA GLY A 103 4.77 -1.34 1.12
C GLY A 103 4.91 -2.33 2.29
N VAL A 104 4.73 -3.63 2.05
CA VAL A 104 4.71 -4.65 3.12
C VAL A 104 6.05 -4.70 3.85
N LYS A 105 6.02 -4.49 5.18
CA LYS A 105 7.20 -4.59 6.04
C LYS A 105 7.61 -6.05 6.22
N ALA A 106 8.91 -6.31 6.32
CA ALA A 106 9.43 -7.66 6.52
C ALA A 106 9.42 -8.05 8.01
N TYR A 107 9.02 -9.29 8.29
CA TYR A 107 9.08 -9.89 9.62
C TYR A 107 9.87 -11.21 9.59
N GLY A 108 10.51 -11.53 10.71
CA GLY A 108 11.32 -12.74 10.85
C GLY A 108 12.44 -12.82 9.81
N ASN A 109 12.56 -13.97 9.16
CA ASN A 109 13.63 -14.31 8.22
C ASN A 109 13.21 -14.15 6.74
N ALA A 110 12.08 -13.49 6.45
CA ALA A 110 11.66 -13.23 5.08
C ALA A 110 12.74 -12.40 4.34
N PRO A 111 12.95 -12.63 3.02
CA PRO A 111 13.79 -11.78 2.19
C PRO A 111 13.37 -10.31 2.34
N LYS A 112 14.35 -9.44 2.59
CA LYS A 112 14.08 -8.05 2.94
C LYS A 112 15.13 -7.08 2.44
N VAL A 113 14.73 -5.81 2.33
CA VAL A 113 15.60 -4.70 2.00
C VAL A 113 15.38 -3.55 2.99
N SER A 114 16.48 -2.92 3.40
CA SER A 114 16.47 -1.71 4.21
C SER A 114 16.43 -0.48 3.32
N LEU A 115 15.38 0.34 3.43
CA LEU A 115 15.21 1.58 2.67
C LEU A 115 14.82 2.72 3.60
N ASP A 116 15.16 3.95 3.23
CA ASP A 116 14.64 5.12 3.92
C ASP A 116 13.14 5.26 3.65
N THR A 117 12.37 5.46 4.71
CA THR A 117 10.94 5.71 4.67
C THR A 117 10.59 6.90 5.53
N LYS A 118 9.52 7.62 5.17
CA LYS A 118 8.99 8.71 5.97
C LYS A 118 7.90 8.17 6.89
N GLU A 119 8.03 8.42 8.19
CA GLU A 119 7.01 8.06 9.17
C GLU A 119 6.50 9.33 9.85
N PHE A 120 5.22 9.34 10.22
CA PHE A 120 4.60 10.43 10.96
C PHE A 120 4.57 10.07 12.45
N VAL A 121 5.44 10.69 13.24
CA VAL A 121 5.63 10.41 14.67
C VAL A 121 5.56 11.72 15.42
N ASP A 122 4.75 11.77 16.48
CA ASP A 122 4.57 12.97 17.32
C ASP A 122 4.27 14.24 16.49
N GLU A 123 3.31 14.13 15.56
CA GLU A 123 2.87 15.18 14.64
C GLU A 123 3.95 15.69 13.67
N LYS A 124 5.05 14.95 13.50
CA LYS A 124 6.17 15.32 12.63
C LYS A 124 6.56 14.19 11.68
N TRP A 125 6.90 14.58 10.45
CA TRP A 125 7.52 13.66 9.49
C TRP A 125 9.00 13.49 9.80
N ILE A 126 9.41 12.24 10.03
CA ILE A 126 10.81 11.86 10.19
C ILE A 126 11.19 10.83 9.13
N THR A 127 12.46 10.79 8.75
CA THR A 127 12.99 9.72 7.88
C THR A 127 13.68 8.68 8.75
N ILE A 128 13.28 7.42 8.62
CA ILE A 128 13.88 6.29 9.30
C ILE A 128 14.19 5.17 8.31
N LYS A 129 14.99 4.19 8.73
CA LYS A 129 15.16 2.94 7.98
C LYS A 129 13.98 2.01 8.25
N GLY A 130 13.27 1.65 7.20
CA GLY A 130 12.25 0.60 7.19
C GLY A 130 12.78 -0.68 6.55
N GLU A 131 12.41 -1.82 7.12
CA GLU A 131 12.68 -3.14 6.54
C GLU A 131 11.45 -3.59 5.74
N PHE A 132 11.59 -3.69 4.43
CA PHE A 132 10.51 -4.05 3.52
C PHE A 132 10.72 -5.44 2.94
N ARG A 133 9.62 -6.19 2.76
CA ARG A 133 9.66 -7.52 2.15
C ARG A 133 10.07 -7.42 0.68
N VAL A 134 10.86 -8.39 0.23
CA VAL A 134 11.27 -8.56 -1.16
C VAL A 134 10.53 -9.76 -1.72
N TYR A 135 9.93 -9.59 -2.89
CA TYR A 135 9.20 -10.63 -3.59
C TYR A 135 9.88 -10.98 -4.92
N ALA A 136 9.65 -12.19 -5.41
CA ALA A 136 10.11 -12.59 -6.74
C ALA A 136 9.22 -11.98 -7.84
N THR A 137 7.92 -11.83 -7.56
CA THR A 137 6.93 -11.30 -8.51
C THR A 137 5.95 -10.33 -7.85
N TRP A 138 5.26 -9.52 -8.65
CA TRP A 138 4.15 -8.70 -8.13
C TRP A 138 2.99 -9.56 -7.62
N ASN A 139 2.74 -10.72 -8.23
CA ASN A 139 1.71 -11.66 -7.80
C ASN A 139 1.93 -12.11 -6.36
N GLU A 140 3.17 -12.45 -5.97
CA GLU A 140 3.47 -12.80 -4.57
C GLU A 140 3.18 -11.65 -3.59
N SER A 141 3.42 -10.40 -4.00
CA SER A 141 3.06 -9.25 -3.19
C SER A 141 1.54 -9.04 -3.11
N MET A 142 0.79 -9.40 -4.15
CA MET A 142 -0.68 -9.38 -4.17
C MET A 142 -1.26 -10.50 -3.31
N ASP A 143 -0.64 -11.68 -3.29
CA ASP A 143 -1.04 -12.79 -2.42
C ASP A 143 -0.94 -12.39 -0.96
N ASP A 144 0.21 -11.84 -0.54
CA ASP A 144 0.43 -11.40 0.83
C ASP A 144 -0.54 -10.30 1.25
N HIS A 145 -0.84 -9.36 0.35
CA HIS A 145 -1.82 -8.31 0.58
C HIS A 145 -3.23 -8.89 0.75
N THR A 146 -3.67 -9.78 -0.15
CA THR A 146 -5.00 -10.40 -0.04
C THR A 146 -5.11 -11.28 1.21
N LYS A 147 -4.05 -12.00 1.57
CA LYS A 147 -3.99 -12.79 2.82
C LYS A 147 -4.14 -11.92 4.06
N LEU A 148 -3.55 -10.73 4.12
CA LEU A 148 -3.78 -9.80 5.23
C LEU A 148 -5.27 -9.53 5.44
N PHE A 149 -6.05 -9.38 4.36
CA PHE A 149 -7.49 -9.15 4.48
C PHE A 149 -8.27 -10.36 4.96
N VAL A 150 -7.94 -11.56 4.49
CA VAL A 150 -8.72 -12.76 4.85
C VAL A 150 -8.25 -13.46 6.12
N GLU A 151 -6.99 -13.31 6.50
CA GLU A 151 -6.40 -13.89 7.72
C GLU A 151 -6.33 -12.89 8.87
N GLY A 152 -6.46 -11.59 8.58
CA GLY A 152 -6.33 -10.51 9.55
C GLY A 152 -4.89 -10.37 10.07
N VAL A 153 -4.78 -10.03 11.35
CA VAL A 153 -3.50 -9.88 12.05
C VAL A 153 -3.50 -10.75 13.31
N ASP A 154 -2.32 -11.13 13.82
CA ASP A 154 -2.17 -12.06 14.95
C ASP A 154 -3.08 -11.77 16.17
N TRP A 155 -3.32 -10.48 16.45
CA TRP A 155 -4.15 -10.04 17.58
C TRP A 155 -5.63 -9.85 17.25
N ASN A 156 -5.99 -9.83 15.96
CA ASN A 156 -7.37 -9.74 15.49
C ASN A 156 -7.50 -10.36 14.08
N PRO A 157 -7.77 -11.67 13.98
CA PRO A 157 -7.95 -12.35 12.70
C PRO A 157 -9.17 -11.87 11.90
N GLU A 158 -10.14 -11.21 12.53
CA GLU A 158 -11.33 -10.68 11.86
C GLU A 158 -11.22 -9.18 11.54
N LEU A 159 -10.04 -8.56 11.72
CA LEU A 159 -9.85 -7.11 11.58
C LEU A 159 -10.37 -6.56 10.25
N TYR A 160 -10.14 -7.29 9.15
CA TYR A 160 -10.51 -6.88 7.80
C TYR A 160 -11.72 -7.65 7.25
N LYS A 161 -12.48 -8.35 8.10
CA LYS A 161 -13.61 -9.19 7.68
C LYS A 161 -14.60 -8.45 6.78
N GLU A 162 -14.93 -7.21 7.15
CA GLU A 162 -15.87 -6.39 6.40
C GLU A 162 -15.36 -6.01 4.99
N VAL A 163 -14.04 -6.01 4.75
CA VAL A 163 -13.45 -5.68 3.44
C VAL A 163 -13.90 -6.67 2.37
N PHE A 164 -13.92 -7.96 2.67
CA PHE A 164 -14.25 -9.01 1.71
C PHE A 164 -15.69 -9.54 1.81
N THR A 165 -16.48 -9.05 2.78
CA THR A 165 -17.92 -9.34 2.86
C THR A 165 -18.80 -8.17 2.39
N SER A 166 -18.18 -7.03 2.03
CA SER A 166 -18.86 -5.82 1.55
C SER A 166 -19.55 -6.03 0.21
N LYS A 167 -20.71 -5.40 0.01
CA LYS A 167 -21.53 -5.59 -1.20
C LYS A 167 -20.91 -4.94 -2.42
N ASP A 168 -20.34 -3.76 -2.24
CA ASP A 168 -19.70 -2.98 -3.30
C ASP A 168 -18.33 -2.43 -2.85
N TYR A 169 -17.60 -1.83 -3.78
CA TYR A 169 -16.26 -1.32 -3.50
C TYR A 169 -16.28 -0.09 -2.60
N LYS A 170 -17.40 0.63 -2.47
CA LYS A 170 -17.52 1.80 -1.59
C LYS A 170 -17.61 1.35 -0.14
N GLU A 171 -18.43 0.34 0.14
CA GLU A 171 -18.47 -0.34 1.43
C GLU A 171 -17.10 -0.97 1.76
N ALA A 172 -16.46 -1.64 0.79
CA ALA A 172 -15.15 -2.27 1.00
C ALA A 172 -14.05 -1.23 1.29
N ALA A 173 -13.98 -0.13 0.54
CA ALA A 173 -13.01 0.94 0.76
C ALA A 173 -13.17 1.57 2.15
N LYS A 174 -14.43 1.79 2.57
CA LYS A 174 -14.73 2.26 3.93
C LYS A 174 -14.28 1.25 4.98
N ALA A 175 -14.54 -0.04 4.77
CA ALA A 175 -14.09 -1.09 5.68
C ALA A 175 -12.56 -1.15 5.80
N VAL A 176 -11.81 -0.90 4.71
CA VAL A 176 -10.34 -0.80 4.75
C VAL A 176 -9.89 0.35 5.66
N GLN A 177 -10.55 1.50 5.57
CA GLN A 177 -10.27 2.66 6.43
C GLN A 177 -10.67 2.40 7.89
N ASP A 178 -11.87 1.89 8.14
CA ASP A 178 -12.38 1.60 9.48
C ASP A 178 -11.52 0.54 10.20
N ALA A 179 -10.93 -0.40 9.46
CA ALA A 179 -9.97 -1.38 9.95
C ALA A 179 -8.57 -0.79 10.25
N GLY A 180 -8.32 0.47 9.90
CA GLY A 180 -7.08 1.18 10.20
C GLY A 180 -5.90 0.79 9.31
N TYR A 181 -6.15 0.43 8.04
CA TYR A 181 -5.08 0.09 7.08
C TYR A 181 -4.11 1.25 6.83
N ALA A 182 -4.63 2.48 6.76
CA ALA A 182 -3.85 3.71 6.62
C ALA A 182 -4.25 4.71 7.70
N THR A 183 -3.31 5.57 8.10
CA THR A 183 -3.58 6.67 9.05
C THR A 183 -4.20 7.89 8.38
N ASP A 184 -4.32 7.87 7.06
CA ASP A 184 -4.89 8.93 6.25
C ASP A 184 -6.42 8.97 6.45
N PRO A 185 -7.00 10.10 6.88
CA PRO A 185 -8.44 10.19 7.16
C PRO A 185 -9.30 10.11 5.89
N ASP A 186 -8.73 10.33 4.70
CA ASP A 186 -9.44 10.33 3.42
C ASP A 186 -9.07 9.10 2.56
N TYR A 187 -8.58 8.02 3.18
CA TYR A 187 -8.06 6.87 2.45
C TYR A 187 -9.14 6.16 1.63
N ALA A 188 -10.33 5.95 2.19
CA ALA A 188 -11.45 5.33 1.50
C ALA A 188 -11.86 6.15 0.27
N GLU A 189 -11.95 7.47 0.40
CA GLU A 189 -12.27 8.40 -0.69
C GLU A 189 -11.21 8.33 -1.79
N LYS A 190 -9.93 8.21 -1.45
CA LYS A 190 -8.85 8.03 -2.44
C LYS A 190 -8.98 6.72 -3.20
N LEU A 191 -9.30 5.61 -2.51
CA LEU A 191 -9.54 4.33 -3.17
C LEU A 191 -10.72 4.43 -4.13
N ILE A 192 -11.86 4.95 -3.66
CA ILE A 192 -13.06 5.16 -4.48
C ILE A 192 -12.74 6.02 -5.70
N HIS A 193 -12.01 7.11 -5.52
CA HIS A 193 -11.63 8.00 -6.61
C HIS A 193 -10.76 7.28 -7.66
N VAL A 194 -9.78 6.48 -7.22
CA VAL A 194 -8.95 5.68 -8.14
C VAL A 194 -9.78 4.64 -8.88
N ILE A 195 -10.70 3.95 -8.19
CA ILE A 195 -11.61 2.98 -8.80
C ILE A 195 -12.46 3.64 -9.89
N GLU A 196 -13.07 4.78 -9.57
CA GLU A 196 -13.94 5.50 -10.51
C GLU A 196 -13.15 6.12 -11.67
N GLN A 197 -11.96 6.69 -11.41
CA GLN A 197 -11.12 7.31 -12.44
C GLN A 197 -10.61 6.31 -13.49
N TYR A 198 -10.26 5.10 -13.08
CA TYR A 198 -9.74 4.06 -13.98
C TYR A 198 -10.77 2.97 -14.32
N HIS A 199 -12.03 3.15 -13.92
CA HIS A 199 -13.12 2.20 -14.11
C HIS A 199 -12.73 0.78 -13.67
N LEU A 200 -12.17 0.65 -12.47
CA LEU A 200 -11.65 -0.62 -11.95
C LEU A 200 -12.76 -1.56 -11.47
N ASP A 201 -13.95 -1.02 -11.21
CA ASP A 201 -15.15 -1.79 -10.84
C ASP A 201 -15.56 -2.78 -11.93
N LYS A 202 -15.17 -2.55 -13.19
CA LYS A 202 -15.37 -3.51 -14.28
C LYS A 202 -14.67 -4.87 -14.06
N TYR A 203 -13.70 -4.94 -13.14
CA TYR A 203 -13.00 -6.17 -12.79
C TYR A 203 -13.67 -6.93 -11.64
N ASP A 204 -14.70 -6.38 -10.99
CA ASP A 204 -15.36 -7.01 -9.83
C ASP A 204 -16.36 -8.12 -10.19
N SER A 205 -16.67 -8.29 -11.49
CA SER A 205 -17.63 -9.26 -12.04
C SER A 205 -16.96 -10.43 -12.75
#